data_AF-A0A4S4C1C1-F1
#
_entry.id   AF-A0A4S4C1C1-F1
#
_cell.length_a   1.000
_cell.length_b   1.000
_cell.length_c   1.000
_cell.angle_alpha   90.00
_cell.angle_beta   90.00
_cell.angle_gamma   90.00
#
_symmetry.space_group_name_H-M   'P 1'
#
loop_
_entity.id
_entity.type
_entity.pdbx_description
1 polymer ?
#
loop_
_entity_poly.entity_id
_entity_poly.type
_entity_poly.pdbx_seq_one_letter_code
_entity_poly.pdbx_strand_id
1 'polypeptide(L)'
;MIDVMIGIVIGLIGVWLIGRKSASSRIPHLITKTIRAQAQFLLVLFSEQGDGFHARNSKELKKMRINLANLKTIYHTAAGEIPVNREDLDYYWPVIFSIENVSYLLEDCSKMEKRPILTDQALSQLLYACEMTANAASQKRSHSIKNIPEIEGFPSIQRELMNLQKALK
;
A
#
# COMPACT_ATOMS: atom_id res chain seq x y z
N MET A 1 -42.62 -18.12 24.69
CA MET A 1 -41.32 -17.71 25.31
C MET A 1 -40.15 -18.40 24.61
N ILE A 2 -40.17 -19.73 24.46
CA ILE A 2 -39.13 -20.50 23.75
C ILE A 2 -38.96 -20.04 22.29
N ASP A 3 -40.06 -19.77 21.57
CA ASP A 3 -39.98 -19.30 20.17
C ASP A 3 -39.33 -17.92 20.01
N VAL A 4 -39.49 -17.03 21.00
CA VAL A 4 -38.85 -15.70 21.00
C VAL A 4 -37.35 -15.85 21.26
N MET A 5 -36.95 -16.73 22.17
CA MET A 5 -35.54 -17.04 22.44
C MET A 5 -34.85 -17.65 21.21
N ILE A 6 -35.52 -18.56 20.51
CA ILE A 6 -35.02 -19.16 19.27
C ILE A 6 -34.86 -18.09 18.18
N GLY A 7 -35.83 -17.19 18.04
CA GLY A 7 -35.73 -16.06 17.09
C GLY A 7 -34.56 -15.13 17.37
N ILE A 8 -34.29 -14.80 18.63
CA ILE A 8 -33.14 -13.96 19.04
C ILE A 8 -31.82 -14.68 18.73
N VAL A 9 -31.70 -15.96 19.07
CA VAL A 9 -30.49 -16.76 18.81
C VAL A 9 -30.21 -16.87 17.32
N ILE A 10 -31.22 -17.15 16.50
CA ILE A 10 -31.08 -17.22 15.04
C ILE A 10 -30.71 -15.84 14.46
N GLY A 11 -31.32 -14.76 14.97
CA GLY A 11 -30.98 -13.39 14.58
C GLY A 11 -29.52 -13.03 14.88
N LEU A 12 -29.04 -13.37 16.07
CA LEU A 12 -27.64 -13.14 16.48
C LEU A 12 -26.66 -13.99 15.68
N ILE A 13 -26.96 -15.27 15.43
CA ILE A 13 -26.15 -16.14 14.56
C ILE A 13 -26.15 -15.60 13.12
N GLY A 14 -27.28 -15.09 12.64
CA GLY A 14 -27.39 -14.48 11.31
C GLY A 14 -26.52 -13.24 11.16
N VAL A 15 -26.55 -12.32 12.15
CA VAL A 15 -25.69 -11.13 12.17
C VAL A 15 -24.22 -11.52 12.29
N TRP A 16 -23.89 -12.47 13.17
CA TRP A 16 -22.54 -12.99 13.35
C TRP A 16 -21.99 -13.63 12.08
N LEU A 17 -22.81 -14.40 11.36
CA LEU A 17 -22.45 -15.00 10.08
C LEU A 17 -22.34 -13.97 8.96
N ILE A 18 -23.19 -12.93 8.89
CA ILE A 18 -23.20 -11.95 7.79
C ILE A 18 -22.13 -10.86 7.94
N GLY A 19 -21.62 -10.60 9.15
CA GLY A 19 -20.49 -9.70 9.42
C GLY A 19 -19.13 -10.14 8.83
N ARG A 20 -19.09 -11.31 8.17
CA ARG A 20 -17.92 -12.05 7.63
C ARG A 20 -16.98 -11.35 6.63
N LYS A 21 -17.09 -10.03 6.39
CA LYS A 21 -16.06 -9.25 5.67
C LYS A 21 -15.65 -8.02 6.46
N SER A 22 -14.91 -8.29 7.54
CA SER A 22 -14.17 -7.30 8.30
C SER A 22 -13.30 -6.42 7.37
N ALA A 23 -13.16 -5.15 7.72
CA ALA A 23 -12.17 -4.23 7.18
C ALA A 23 -10.74 -4.76 7.38
N SER A 24 -10.44 -5.44 8.49
CA SER A 24 -9.11 -6.05 8.73
C SER A 24 -8.72 -7.02 7.61
N SER A 25 -9.67 -7.83 7.13
CA SER A 25 -9.43 -8.79 6.05
C SER A 25 -9.15 -8.12 4.69
N ARG A 26 -9.38 -6.80 4.56
CA ARG A 26 -9.15 -6.03 3.33
C ARG A 26 -7.82 -5.29 3.32
N ILE A 27 -7.15 -5.15 4.47
CA ILE A 27 -5.87 -4.46 4.61
C ILE A 27 -4.82 -5.00 3.61
N PRO A 28 -4.51 -6.31 3.56
CA PRO A 28 -3.48 -6.81 2.64
C PRO A 28 -3.77 -6.48 1.16
N HIS A 29 -5.03 -6.59 0.75
CA HIS A 29 -5.43 -6.21 -0.62
C HIS A 29 -5.17 -4.73 -0.91
N LEU A 30 -5.50 -3.84 0.03
CA LEU A 30 -5.28 -2.40 -0.14
C LEU A 30 -3.80 -2.01 -0.05
N ILE A 31 -3.00 -2.72 0.74
CA ILE A 31 -1.54 -2.59 0.72
C ILE A 31 -1.01 -2.91 -0.68
N THR A 32 -1.33 -4.08 -1.22
CA THR A 32 -0.94 -4.47 -2.59
C THR A 32 -1.37 -3.43 -3.62
N LYS A 33 -2.61 -2.96 -3.55
CA LYS A 33 -3.15 -1.94 -4.46
C LYS A 33 -2.43 -0.59 -4.34
N THR A 34 -2.00 -0.22 -3.14
CA THR A 34 -1.29 1.03 -2.88
C THR A 34 0.15 0.95 -3.38
N ILE A 35 0.87 -0.14 -3.11
CA ILE A 35 2.23 -0.38 -3.61
C ILE A 35 2.26 -0.37 -5.14
N ARG A 36 1.29 -1.02 -5.81
CA ARG A 36 1.19 -0.97 -7.28
C ARG A 36 0.91 0.42 -7.82
N ALA A 37 0.15 1.25 -7.10
CA ALA A 37 -0.07 2.64 -7.50
C ALA A 37 1.20 3.50 -7.28
N GLN A 38 1.97 3.24 -6.23
CA GLN A 38 3.30 3.85 -6.04
C GLN A 38 4.25 3.45 -7.17
N ALA A 39 4.26 2.18 -7.59
CA ALA A 39 5.05 1.71 -8.74
C ALA A 39 4.68 2.43 -10.04
N GLN A 40 3.38 2.59 -10.31
CA GLN A 40 2.91 3.35 -11.47
C GLN A 40 3.34 4.81 -11.42
N PHE A 41 3.31 5.42 -10.24
CA PHE A 41 3.77 6.79 -10.09
C PHE A 41 5.30 6.92 -10.19
N LEU A 42 6.05 5.97 -9.64
CA LEU A 42 7.51 5.84 -9.81
C LEU A 42 7.89 5.77 -11.30
N LEU A 43 7.19 4.94 -12.07
CA LEU A 43 7.39 4.83 -13.52
C LEU A 43 7.32 6.21 -14.17
N VAL A 44 6.22 6.93 -13.92
CA VAL A 44 5.97 8.25 -14.53
C VAL A 44 6.88 9.34 -13.94
N LEU A 45 7.35 9.20 -12.70
CA LEU A 45 8.26 10.15 -12.05
C LEU A 45 9.67 10.12 -12.65
N PHE A 46 10.14 8.94 -13.06
CA PHE A 46 11.54 8.67 -13.39
C PHE A 46 11.76 8.14 -14.80
N SER A 47 10.73 8.14 -15.66
CA SER A 47 10.88 7.90 -17.10
C SER A 47 10.80 9.20 -17.89
N GLU A 48 11.27 9.15 -19.13
CA GLU A 48 11.06 10.22 -20.10
C GLU A 48 9.58 10.28 -20.50
N GLN A 49 8.91 11.38 -20.14
CA GLN A 49 7.48 11.60 -20.41
C GLN A 49 7.23 12.61 -21.53
N GLY A 50 8.30 13.19 -22.11
CA GLY A 50 8.23 14.27 -23.09
C GLY A 50 7.99 15.66 -22.47
N ASP A 51 8.01 16.67 -23.34
CA ASP A 51 7.88 18.07 -22.95
C ASP A 51 6.49 18.40 -22.38
N GLY A 52 6.46 19.25 -21.36
CA GLY A 52 5.22 19.68 -20.71
C GLY A 52 4.59 18.65 -19.77
N PHE A 53 5.26 17.53 -19.49
CA PHE A 53 4.77 16.58 -18.49
C PHE A 53 4.94 17.12 -17.05
N HIS A 54 3.82 17.30 -16.35
CA HIS A 54 3.81 17.73 -14.95
C HIS A 54 3.40 16.57 -14.02
N ALA A 55 4.39 15.94 -13.37
CA ALA A 55 4.17 14.82 -12.45
C ALA A 55 3.16 15.13 -11.33
N ARG A 56 3.17 16.38 -10.83
CA ARG A 56 2.24 16.89 -9.81
C ARG A 56 0.77 16.84 -10.22
N ASN A 57 0.47 16.81 -11.51
CA ASN A 57 -0.89 16.77 -12.05
C ASN A 57 -1.27 15.40 -12.62
N SER A 58 -0.36 14.42 -12.54
CA SER A 58 -0.54 13.09 -13.13
C SER A 58 -1.72 12.33 -12.53
N LYS A 59 -2.32 11.45 -13.34
CA LYS A 59 -3.39 10.55 -12.87
C LYS A 59 -2.82 9.52 -11.89
N GLU A 60 -1.55 9.16 -12.01
CA GLU A 60 -0.82 8.23 -11.16
C GLU A 60 -0.66 8.78 -9.74
N LEU A 61 -0.28 10.05 -9.58
CA LEU A 61 -0.24 10.71 -8.27
C LEU A 61 -1.62 10.71 -7.62
N LYS A 62 -2.66 11.10 -8.37
CA LYS A 62 -4.04 11.09 -7.87
C LYS A 62 -4.47 9.70 -7.42
N LYS A 63 -4.16 8.66 -8.22
CA LYS A 63 -4.45 7.27 -7.91
C LYS A 63 -3.71 6.79 -6.66
N MET A 64 -2.43 7.11 -6.52
CA MET A 64 -1.64 6.78 -5.33
C MET A 64 -2.26 7.39 -4.06
N ARG A 65 -2.58 8.69 -4.10
CA ARG A 65 -3.23 9.40 -2.98
C ARG A 65 -4.57 8.77 -2.59
N ILE A 66 -5.42 8.47 -3.57
CA ILE A 66 -6.71 7.81 -3.33
C ILE A 66 -6.52 6.44 -2.68
N ASN A 67 -5.58 5.63 -3.17
CA ASN A 67 -5.33 4.30 -2.61
C ASN A 67 -4.78 4.38 -1.18
N LEU A 68 -3.85 5.32 -0.90
CA LEU A 68 -3.35 5.57 0.44
C LEU A 68 -4.47 6.00 1.40
N ALA A 69 -5.30 6.96 0.98
CA ALA A 69 -6.43 7.42 1.80
C ALA A 69 -7.38 6.25 2.12
N ASN A 70 -7.70 5.42 1.13
CA ASN A 70 -8.54 4.23 1.32
C ASN A 70 -7.89 3.21 2.27
N LEU A 71 -6.58 2.98 2.16
CA LEU A 71 -5.83 2.10 3.04
C LEU A 71 -5.89 2.59 4.49
N LYS A 72 -5.63 3.88 4.73
CA LYS A 72 -5.70 4.48 6.07
C LYS A 72 -7.11 4.39 6.66
N THR A 73 -8.14 4.70 5.87
CA THR A 73 -9.54 4.59 6.30
C THR A 73 -9.90 3.16 6.71
N ILE A 74 -9.50 2.17 5.91
CA ILE A 74 -9.75 0.76 6.22
C ILE A 74 -8.97 0.29 7.45
N TYR A 75 -7.72 0.72 7.61
CA TYR A 75 -6.94 0.40 8.80
C TYR A 75 -7.56 0.97 10.07
N HIS A 76 -7.97 2.24 10.06
CA HIS A 76 -8.65 2.85 11.19
C HIS A 76 -10.01 2.21 11.49
N THR A 77 -10.74 1.80 10.45
CA THR A 77 -12.00 1.06 10.61
C THR A 77 -11.75 -0.30 11.26
N ALA A 78 -10.72 -1.03 10.79
CA ALA A 78 -10.31 -2.32 11.34
C ALA A 78 -9.92 -2.21 12.83
N ALA A 79 -9.30 -1.11 13.24
CA ALA A 79 -8.96 -0.83 14.64
C ALA A 79 -10.18 -0.64 15.55
N GLY A 80 -11.36 -0.34 15.00
CA GLY A 80 -12.63 -0.20 15.72
C GLY A 80 -13.54 -1.43 15.64
N GLU A 81 -13.11 -2.52 15.02
CA GLU A 81 -13.92 -3.74 14.87
C GLU A 81 -14.18 -4.46 16.20
N ILE A 82 -15.32 -5.17 16.28
CA ILE A 82 -15.70 -5.99 17.44
C ILE A 82 -16.09 -7.40 16.94
N PRO A 83 -15.32 -8.45 17.28
CA PRO A 83 -14.02 -8.40 17.97
C PRO A 83 -12.92 -7.83 17.07
N VAL A 84 -11.95 -7.13 17.67
CA VAL A 84 -10.83 -6.53 16.93
C VAL A 84 -9.75 -7.58 16.65
N ASN A 85 -9.18 -7.54 15.45
CA ASN A 85 -8.08 -8.42 15.07
C ASN A 85 -6.72 -7.71 15.34
N ARG A 86 -6.28 -7.72 16.60
CA ARG A 86 -5.03 -7.05 17.04
C ARG A 86 -3.80 -7.57 16.30
N GLU A 87 -3.72 -8.88 16.09
CA GLU A 87 -2.57 -9.52 15.42
C GLU A 87 -2.34 -8.96 14.02
N ASP A 88 -3.40 -8.86 13.19
CA ASP A 88 -3.29 -8.25 11.87
C ASP A 88 -2.93 -6.75 11.96
N LEU A 89 -3.51 -6.01 12.92
CA LEU A 89 -3.26 -4.58 13.06
C LEU A 89 -1.81 -4.26 13.45
N ASP A 90 -1.24 -5.03 14.37
CA ASP A 90 0.13 -4.90 14.84
C ASP A 90 1.11 -5.31 13.73
N TYR A 91 0.81 -6.39 13.00
CA TYR A 91 1.59 -6.83 11.85
C TYR A 91 1.66 -5.77 10.73
N TYR A 92 0.52 -5.16 10.37
CA TYR A 92 0.47 -4.21 9.26
C TYR A 92 0.83 -2.77 9.63
N TRP A 93 0.88 -2.41 10.91
CA TRP A 93 1.25 -1.06 11.34
C TRP A 93 2.58 -0.55 10.72
N PRO A 94 3.72 -1.27 10.86
CA PRO A 94 4.98 -0.82 10.27
C PRO A 94 4.94 -0.76 8.74
N VAL A 95 4.13 -1.61 8.09
CA VAL A 95 3.96 -1.61 6.63
C VAL A 95 3.24 -0.34 6.18
N ILE A 96 2.13 0.02 6.84
CA ILE A 96 1.33 1.20 6.51
C ILE A 96 2.14 2.47 6.72
N PHE A 97 2.89 2.55 7.83
CA PHE A 97 3.78 3.67 8.09
C PHE A 97 4.82 3.84 6.96
N SER A 98 5.44 2.75 6.52
CA SER A 98 6.41 2.82 5.42
C SER A 98 5.76 3.20 4.08
N ILE A 99 4.55 2.70 3.78
CA ILE A 99 3.78 3.11 2.60
C ILE A 99 3.45 4.60 2.63
N GLU A 100 3.11 5.15 3.79
CA GLU A 100 2.86 6.58 3.95
C GLU A 100 4.13 7.40 3.67
N ASN A 101 5.28 6.98 4.19
CA ASN A 101 6.56 7.65 3.94
C ASN A 101 6.98 7.57 2.46
N VAL A 102 6.84 6.40 1.81
CA VAL A 102 7.08 6.29 0.36
C VAL A 102 6.19 7.28 -0.39
N SER A 103 4.89 7.31 -0.08
CA SER A 103 3.94 8.21 -0.75
C SER A 103 4.31 9.68 -0.58
N TYR A 104 4.71 10.07 0.64
CA TYR A 104 5.18 11.42 0.94
C TYR A 104 6.43 11.79 0.11
N LEU A 105 7.44 10.93 0.08
CA LEU A 105 8.68 11.17 -0.66
C LEU A 105 8.45 11.26 -2.17
N LEU A 106 7.57 10.41 -2.73
CA LEU A 106 7.20 10.46 -4.14
C LEU A 106 6.42 11.73 -4.48
N GLU A 107 5.48 12.11 -3.62
CA GLU A 107 4.73 13.34 -3.78
C GLU A 107 5.64 14.57 -3.70
N ASP A 108 6.62 14.58 -2.79
CA ASP A 108 7.57 15.67 -2.68
C ASP A 108 8.48 15.78 -3.90
N CYS A 109 9.01 14.64 -4.35
CA CYS A 109 9.76 14.53 -5.60
C CYS A 109 8.98 15.09 -6.80
N SER A 110 7.66 14.85 -6.86
CA SER A 110 6.81 15.34 -7.96
C SER A 110 6.70 16.85 -8.09
N LYS A 111 7.07 17.60 -7.05
CA LYS A 111 7.10 19.07 -7.05
C LYS A 111 8.37 19.62 -7.68
N MET A 112 9.39 18.79 -7.86
CA MET A 112 10.68 19.19 -8.43
C MET A 112 10.60 19.21 -9.96
N GLU A 113 11.05 20.31 -10.56
CA GLU A 113 11.10 20.47 -12.01
C GLU A 113 12.17 19.58 -12.64
N LYS A 114 13.33 19.49 -12.01
CA LYS A 114 14.45 18.64 -12.45
C LYS A 114 14.48 17.37 -11.62
N ARG A 115 14.19 16.25 -12.27
CA ARG A 115 14.28 14.89 -11.74
C ARG A 115 15.18 14.06 -12.65
N PRO A 116 15.95 13.10 -12.12
CA PRO A 116 16.72 12.20 -12.96
C PRO A 116 15.77 11.35 -13.80
N ILE A 117 16.18 11.08 -15.04
CA ILE A 117 15.57 10.02 -15.84
C ILE A 117 16.39 8.76 -15.57
N LEU A 118 15.74 7.72 -15.09
CA LEU A 118 16.38 6.44 -14.85
C LEU A 118 16.47 5.65 -16.15
N THR A 119 17.51 4.83 -16.28
CA THR A 119 17.63 3.87 -17.39
C THR A 119 16.51 2.83 -17.31
N ASP A 120 16.12 2.25 -18.44
CA ASP A 120 15.13 1.17 -18.49
C ASP A 120 15.50 -0.01 -17.57
N GLN A 121 16.80 -0.29 -17.43
CA GLN A 121 17.30 -1.30 -16.50
C GLN A 121 17.04 -0.92 -15.04
N ALA A 122 17.37 0.30 -14.62
CA ALA A 122 17.11 0.74 -13.25
C ALA A 122 15.60 0.80 -12.97
N LEU A 123 14.82 1.33 -13.92
CA LEU A 123 13.39 1.46 -13.76
C LEU A 123 12.69 0.09 -13.69
N SER A 124 13.09 -0.87 -14.53
CA SER A 124 12.55 -2.23 -14.48
C SER A 124 12.90 -2.96 -13.18
N GLN A 125 14.12 -2.80 -12.64
CA GLN A 125 14.48 -3.34 -11.33
C GLN A 125 13.63 -2.75 -10.21
N LEU A 126 13.41 -1.45 -10.23
CA LEU A 126 12.58 -0.74 -9.27
C LEU A 126 11.13 -1.23 -9.30
N LEU A 127 10.53 -1.31 -10.49
CA LEU A 127 9.16 -1.79 -10.67
C LEU A 127 9.01 -3.26 -10.29
N TYR A 128 9.99 -4.09 -10.62
CA TYR A 128 10.01 -5.49 -10.21
C TYR A 128 10.07 -5.61 -8.68
N ALA A 129 10.89 -4.82 -8.01
CA ALA A 129 10.94 -4.80 -6.55
C ALA A 129 9.58 -4.40 -5.93
N CYS A 130 8.93 -3.37 -6.47
CA CYS A 130 7.59 -2.98 -6.02
C CYS A 130 6.56 -4.08 -6.23
N GLU A 131 6.55 -4.76 -7.39
CA GLU A 131 5.59 -5.83 -7.66
C GLU A 131 5.82 -7.05 -6.74
N MET A 132 7.08 -7.41 -6.49
CA MET A 132 7.42 -8.48 -5.54
C MET A 132 7.00 -8.12 -4.10
N THR A 133 7.15 -6.85 -3.71
CA THR A 133 6.69 -6.33 -2.42
C THR A 133 5.16 -6.34 -2.33
N ALA A 134 4.46 -5.98 -3.40
CA ALA A 134 3.01 -6.00 -3.47
C ALA A 134 2.45 -7.43 -3.37
N ASN A 135 3.13 -8.40 -4.01
CA ASN A 135 2.81 -9.81 -3.91
C ASN A 135 3.04 -10.34 -2.49
N ALA A 136 4.10 -9.88 -1.81
CA ALA A 136 4.38 -10.23 -0.42
C ALA A 136 3.25 -9.88 0.53
N ALA A 137 2.72 -8.66 0.41
CA ALA A 137 1.58 -8.21 1.19
C ALA A 137 0.32 -9.07 0.98
N SER A 138 0.07 -9.54 -0.25
CA SER A 138 -1.11 -10.35 -0.55
C SER A 138 -1.01 -11.79 -0.06
N GLN A 139 0.21 -12.36 -0.03
CA GLN A 139 0.41 -13.79 0.23
C GLN A 139 0.84 -14.10 1.68
N LYS A 140 1.15 -13.09 2.50
CA LYS A 140 1.76 -13.27 3.85
C LYS A 140 2.94 -14.27 3.83
N ARG A 141 3.73 -14.28 2.75
CA ARG A 141 4.89 -15.17 2.59
C ARG A 141 6.16 -14.34 2.73
N SER A 142 7.23 -14.97 3.23
CA SER A 142 8.57 -14.38 3.20
C SER A 142 9.06 -14.31 1.75
N HIS A 143 9.59 -13.15 1.35
CA HIS A 143 10.15 -12.93 0.03
C HIS A 143 11.62 -12.51 0.13
N SER A 144 12.39 -12.81 -0.91
CA SER A 144 13.75 -12.27 -1.03
C SER A 144 13.67 -10.76 -1.27
N ILE A 145 14.38 -10.01 -0.42
CA ILE A 145 14.55 -8.56 -0.61
C ILE A 145 15.21 -8.34 -1.97
N LYS A 146 14.58 -7.50 -2.78
CA LYS A 146 15.06 -7.12 -4.10
C LYS A 146 15.96 -5.90 -3.98
N ASN A 147 16.95 -5.84 -4.85
CA ASN A 147 17.80 -4.67 -4.98
C ASN A 147 16.95 -3.47 -5.42
N ILE A 148 17.11 -2.35 -4.72
CA ILE A 148 16.56 -1.06 -5.16
C ILE A 148 17.73 -0.27 -5.74
N PRO A 149 17.72 0.05 -7.04
CA PRO A 149 18.79 0.82 -7.65
C PRO A 149 18.87 2.21 -7.02
N GLU A 150 20.05 2.81 -7.10
CA GLU A 150 20.24 4.19 -6.67
C GLU A 150 19.42 5.13 -7.54
N ILE A 151 18.83 6.13 -6.90
CA ILE A 151 18.13 7.22 -7.57
C ILE A 151 18.89 8.49 -7.20
N GLU A 152 19.62 9.05 -8.16
CA GLU A 152 20.46 10.22 -7.95
C GLU A 152 19.65 11.38 -7.34
N GLY A 153 20.12 11.93 -6.22
CA GLY A 153 19.41 12.99 -5.49
C GLY A 153 18.24 12.52 -4.60
N PHE A 154 17.89 11.22 -4.62
CA PHE A 154 16.76 10.68 -3.84
C PHE A 154 17.09 9.41 -3.02
N PRO A 155 18.17 9.40 -2.20
CA PRO A 155 18.53 8.23 -1.38
C PRO A 155 17.43 7.86 -0.35
N SER A 156 16.63 8.84 0.07
CA SER A 156 15.49 8.61 0.98
C SER A 156 14.42 7.70 0.35
N ILE A 157 14.15 7.83 -0.96
CA ILE A 157 13.19 6.96 -1.67
C ILE A 157 13.71 5.53 -1.67
N GLN A 158 14.98 5.33 -2.01
CA GLN A 158 15.62 4.02 -2.02
C GLN A 158 15.56 3.35 -0.64
N ARG A 159 15.97 4.08 0.40
CA ARG A 159 15.94 3.59 1.78
C ARG A 159 14.53 3.21 2.22
N GLU A 160 13.54 4.04 1.91
CA GLU A 160 12.18 3.77 2.36
C GLU A 160 11.53 2.60 1.61
N LEU A 161 11.82 2.41 0.31
CA LEU A 161 11.42 1.21 -0.42
C LEU A 161 12.08 -0.05 0.14
N MET A 162 13.32 0.03 0.62
CA MET A 162 13.97 -1.08 1.34
C MET A 162 13.31 -1.34 2.70
N ASN A 163 12.93 -0.30 3.44
CA ASN A 163 12.21 -0.44 4.71
C ASN A 163 10.85 -1.11 4.49
N LEU A 164 10.12 -0.72 3.45
CA LEU A 164 8.85 -1.33 3.10
C LEU A 164 8.98 -2.83 2.80
N GLN A 165 10.02 -3.21 2.04
CA GLN A 165 10.32 -4.63 1.80
C GLN A 165 10.59 -5.40 3.09
N LYS A 166 11.35 -4.81 4.02
CA LYS A 166 11.68 -5.44 5.32
C LYS A 166 10.47 -5.54 6.25
N ALA A 167 9.56 -4.58 6.21
CA ALA A 167 8.33 -4.58 7.01
C ALA A 167 7.36 -5.70 6.61
N LEU A 168 7.50 -6.24 5.39
CA LEU A 168 6.68 -7.32 4.83
C LEU A 168 7.38 -8.69 4.84
N LYS A 169 8.52 -8.79 5.52
CA LYS A 169 9.34 -10.01 5.57
C LYS A 169 8.94 -10.93 6.72
#